data_AF-A0A671WRA3-F1
#
_entry.id   AF-A0A671WRA3-F1
#
_cell.length_a   1.000
_cell.length_b   1.000
_cell.length_c   1.000
_cell.angle_alpha   90.00
_cell.angle_beta   90.00
_cell.angle_gamma   90.00
#
_symmetry.space_group_name_H-M   'P 1'
#
loop_
_entity.id
_entity.type
_entity.pdbx_description
1 polymer ?
#
loop_
_entity_poly.entity_id
_entity_poly.type
_entity_poly.pdbx_seq_one_letter_code
_entity_poly.pdbx_strand_id
1 'polypeptide(L)'
;MPIRAYCTICSDFFDHSRDVAAIHCGHTFHYECLLQWFQTAPTKTCPQCRKQVTTRHIISKLYFDIGGEEEPSADPESLQVPKLEHLNKMSREWRDKQKAVDGLKDTVDKQRRDLDSMRKEVMEKEMLCSALRKQMTYLETQQNDVQAAKEEAWRLRTKMKTFESLDVLLQGQRAEVESMITDMGISQAAVEQLSIFCISLKKEYDNLKGSLKSSNDMCEKLKREVLASNNKFHKASVEVSKTKEEMKSLQNDLARADKEISSLKKKVEFLQKTLSTPTRTNEALSRLVFESPAPMELKQPRLHHPAGSEDIDLNMTYDITTPDDFLSKQGKFVVIPQQSFFKLFVHFPQDFVFPQVRDEDGSMDPFFRNSLLFRKKTFGSMLDPQRKTGAVKTGYDGLGGRTKFFQPVSFFVKYVSNRSNLCTSGLVCLCRSQRPQY
;
A
#
# COMPACT_ATOMS: atom_id res chain seq x y z
N MET A 1 -27.21 2.76 -77.16
CA MET A 1 -27.37 2.21 -75.80
C MET A 1 -26.03 2.25 -75.09
N PRO A 2 -25.91 2.69 -73.82
CA PRO A 2 -24.63 2.61 -73.11
C PRO A 2 -24.21 1.15 -73.00
N ILE A 3 -22.92 0.87 -73.23
CA ILE A 3 -22.35 -0.46 -73.00
C ILE A 3 -22.70 -0.83 -71.55
N ARG A 4 -23.50 -1.88 -71.34
CA ARG A 4 -23.92 -2.34 -69.99
C ARG A 4 -22.78 -3.06 -69.26
N ALA A 5 -21.59 -2.46 -69.29
CA ALA A 5 -20.41 -2.91 -68.57
C ALA A 5 -19.87 -1.73 -67.74
N TYR A 6 -19.36 -2.05 -66.57
CA TYR A 6 -18.86 -1.08 -65.60
C TYR A 6 -17.44 -1.46 -65.18
N CYS A 7 -16.65 -0.47 -64.81
CA CYS A 7 -15.33 -0.68 -64.27
C CYS A 7 -15.46 -1.19 -62.83
N THR A 8 -14.91 -2.36 -62.51
CA THR A 8 -14.99 -2.91 -61.14
C THR A 8 -14.10 -2.21 -60.12
N ILE A 9 -13.25 -1.27 -60.54
CA ILE A 9 -12.40 -0.47 -59.63
C ILE A 9 -13.20 0.70 -59.04
N CYS A 10 -13.91 1.47 -59.86
CA CYS A 10 -14.71 2.62 -59.42
C CYS A 10 -16.21 2.35 -59.36
N SER A 11 -16.66 1.20 -59.89
CA SER A 11 -18.07 0.81 -60.04
C SER A 11 -18.90 1.70 -60.98
N ASP A 12 -18.26 2.52 -61.81
CA ASP A 12 -18.92 3.36 -62.83
C ASP A 12 -19.07 2.66 -64.18
N PHE A 13 -20.07 3.07 -64.96
CA PHE A 13 -20.27 2.63 -66.34
C PHE A 13 -19.13 3.07 -67.27
N PHE A 14 -18.88 2.27 -68.31
CA PHE A 14 -18.07 2.73 -69.44
C PHE A 14 -18.89 3.70 -70.30
N ASP A 15 -18.37 4.91 -70.44
CA ASP A 15 -18.97 6.01 -71.19
C ASP A 15 -18.01 6.48 -72.30
N HIS A 16 -18.46 7.38 -73.17
CA HIS A 16 -17.63 7.94 -74.25
C HIS A 16 -16.58 8.95 -73.77
N SER A 17 -16.58 9.31 -72.48
CA SER A 17 -15.73 10.37 -71.93
C SER A 17 -14.40 9.84 -71.38
N ARG A 18 -14.35 8.56 -70.98
CA ARG A 18 -13.17 7.94 -70.37
C ARG A 18 -12.68 6.74 -71.19
N ASP A 19 -11.37 6.65 -71.38
CA ASP A 19 -10.76 5.55 -72.12
C ASP A 19 -10.91 4.21 -71.39
N VAL A 20 -11.33 3.18 -72.12
CA VAL A 20 -11.44 1.80 -71.61
C VAL A 20 -10.18 1.03 -71.98
N ALA A 21 -9.49 0.49 -70.98
CA ALA A 21 -8.31 -0.33 -71.14
C ALA A 21 -8.62 -1.82 -70.90
N ALA A 22 -7.95 -2.71 -71.62
CA ALA A 22 -8.00 -4.15 -71.42
C ALA A 22 -6.65 -4.73 -71.06
N ILE A 23 -6.67 -5.69 -70.16
CA ILE A 23 -5.51 -6.49 -69.78
C ILE A 23 -5.54 -7.79 -70.60
N HIS A 24 -4.39 -8.36 -70.96
CA HIS A 24 -4.27 -9.66 -71.66
C HIS A 24 -5.02 -10.85 -71.01
N CYS A 25 -5.50 -10.72 -69.77
CA CYS A 25 -6.39 -11.69 -69.14
C CYS A 25 -7.88 -11.51 -69.51
N GLY A 26 -8.23 -10.54 -70.35
CA GLY A 26 -9.57 -10.26 -70.86
C GLY A 26 -10.41 -9.27 -70.05
N HIS A 27 -9.94 -8.83 -68.88
CA HIS A 27 -10.69 -7.89 -68.03
C HIS A 27 -10.47 -6.44 -68.45
N THR A 28 -11.56 -5.64 -68.42
CA THR A 28 -11.61 -4.24 -68.83
C THR A 28 -11.85 -3.29 -67.66
N PHE A 29 -11.21 -2.12 -67.70
CA PHE A 29 -11.27 -1.09 -66.67
C PHE A 29 -11.12 0.29 -67.33
N HIS A 30 -11.47 1.38 -66.64
CA HIS A 30 -11.04 2.71 -67.13
C HIS A 30 -9.51 2.79 -67.06
N TYR A 31 -8.89 3.38 -68.08
CA TYR A 31 -7.44 3.49 -68.17
C TYR A 31 -6.84 4.17 -66.93
N GLU A 32 -7.46 5.25 -66.46
CA GLU A 32 -7.05 5.99 -65.27
C GLU A 32 -7.15 5.15 -63.99
N CYS A 33 -8.28 4.45 -63.79
CA CYS A 33 -8.47 3.58 -62.63
C CYS A 33 -7.44 2.44 -62.62
N LEU A 34 -7.15 1.86 -63.78
CA LEU A 34 -6.16 0.81 -63.91
C LEU A 34 -4.73 1.33 -63.65
N LEU A 35 -4.41 2.54 -64.11
CA LEU A 35 -3.12 3.17 -63.87
C LEU A 35 -2.90 3.46 -62.38
N GLN A 36 -3.90 4.03 -61.70
CA GLN A 36 -3.84 4.31 -60.26
C GLN A 36 -3.70 3.01 -59.45
N TRP A 37 -4.39 1.94 -59.87
CA TRP A 37 -4.26 0.62 -59.25
C TRP A 37 -2.81 0.11 -59.33
N PHE A 38 -2.16 0.20 -60.49
CA PHE A 38 -0.77 -0.23 -60.64
C PHE A 38 0.26 0.64 -59.93
N GLN A 39 -0.07 1.90 -59.64
CA GLN A 39 0.79 2.78 -58.83
C GLN A 39 0.68 2.47 -57.33
N THR A 40 -0.50 2.03 -56.89
CA THR A 40 -0.78 1.78 -55.46
C THR A 40 -0.43 0.35 -55.05
N ALA A 41 -0.54 -0.62 -55.97
CA ALA A 41 -0.29 -2.03 -55.67
C ALA A 41 1.21 -2.41 -55.75
N PRO A 42 1.72 -3.24 -54.83
CA PRO A 42 3.13 -3.66 -54.83
C PRO A 42 3.52 -4.55 -56.02
N THR A 43 2.56 -5.22 -56.66
CA THR A 43 2.78 -6.00 -57.88
C THR A 43 1.71 -5.69 -58.92
N LYS A 44 2.11 -5.57 -60.20
CA LYS A 44 1.20 -5.33 -61.31
C LYS A 44 0.39 -6.58 -61.59
N THR A 45 -0.81 -6.66 -61.03
CA THR A 45 -1.74 -7.78 -61.20
C THR A 45 -3.13 -7.26 -61.57
N CYS A 46 -3.88 -8.05 -62.34
CA CYS A 46 -5.24 -7.71 -62.72
C CYS A 46 -6.12 -7.55 -61.45
N PRO A 47 -6.84 -6.43 -61.27
CA PRO A 47 -7.70 -6.20 -60.10
C PRO A 47 -8.75 -7.31 -59.89
N GLN A 48 -9.20 -7.95 -60.98
CA GLN A 48 -10.31 -8.90 -60.95
C GLN A 48 -9.85 -10.36 -60.78
N CYS A 49 -8.83 -10.80 -61.49
CA CYS A 49 -8.38 -12.21 -61.49
C CYS A 49 -6.95 -12.43 -60.98
N ARG A 50 -6.27 -11.36 -60.55
CA ARG A 50 -4.92 -11.35 -59.98
C ARG A 50 -3.80 -11.94 -60.86
N LYS A 51 -4.08 -12.26 -62.13
CA LYS A 51 -3.04 -12.64 -63.10
C LYS A 51 -2.02 -11.51 -63.25
N GLN A 52 -0.74 -11.86 -63.31
CA GLN A 52 0.35 -10.89 -63.41
C GLN A 52 0.31 -10.16 -64.75
N VAL A 53 0.47 -8.84 -64.70
CA VAL A 53 0.35 -7.95 -65.86
C VAL A 53 1.68 -7.28 -66.15
N THR A 54 2.12 -7.40 -67.40
CA THR A 54 3.27 -6.67 -67.92
C THR A 54 2.79 -5.49 -68.77
N THR A 55 3.46 -4.34 -68.67
CA THR A 55 3.03 -3.09 -69.31
C THR A 55 2.89 -3.21 -70.83
N ARG A 56 3.62 -4.14 -71.47
CA ARG A 56 3.58 -4.37 -72.93
C ARG A 56 2.30 -5.07 -73.41
N HIS A 57 1.53 -5.69 -72.52
CA HIS A 57 0.33 -6.46 -72.85
C HIS A 57 -0.95 -5.82 -72.29
N ILE A 58 -0.93 -4.49 -72.12
CA ILE A 58 -2.10 -3.68 -71.80
C ILE A 58 -2.51 -2.94 -73.07
N ILE A 59 -3.76 -3.11 -73.46
CA ILE A 59 -4.38 -2.30 -74.51
C ILE A 59 -4.96 -1.08 -73.81
N SER A 60 -4.31 0.08 -73.95
CA SER A 60 -4.65 1.29 -73.19
C SER A 60 -5.99 1.91 -73.58
N LYS A 61 -6.45 1.67 -74.82
CA LYS A 61 -7.70 2.20 -75.34
C LYS A 61 -8.37 1.20 -76.28
N LEU A 62 -9.59 0.82 -75.95
CA LEU A 62 -10.48 0.03 -76.78
C LEU A 62 -11.44 0.94 -77.53
N TYR A 63 -11.61 0.68 -78.82
CA TYR A 63 -12.61 1.32 -79.67
C TYR A 63 -13.73 0.31 -79.89
N PHE A 64 -14.94 0.66 -79.46
CA PHE A 64 -16.13 -0.16 -79.69
C PHE A 64 -16.89 0.43 -80.87
N ASP A 65 -17.00 -0.34 -81.95
CA ASP A 65 -17.80 0.04 -83.11
C ASP A 65 -19.27 -0.28 -82.79
N ILE A 66 -19.91 0.64 -82.05
CA ILE A 66 -21.34 0.52 -81.72
C ILE A 66 -22.10 0.93 -82.98
N GLY A 67 -22.52 -0.05 -83.77
CA GLY A 67 -23.28 0.17 -84.98
C GLY A 67 -24.52 1.03 -84.72
N GLY A 68 -24.59 2.17 -85.42
CA GLY A 68 -25.80 2.94 -85.69
C GLY A 68 -26.55 3.43 -84.45
N GLU A 69 -26.32 4.69 -84.09
CA GLU A 69 -27.41 5.49 -83.51
C GLU A 69 -28.50 5.60 -84.58
N GLU A 70 -29.50 4.71 -84.51
CA GLU A 70 -30.85 5.14 -84.88
C GLU A 70 -31.22 6.21 -83.86
N GLU A 71 -30.97 7.47 -84.24
CA GLU A 71 -31.73 8.62 -83.77
C GLU A 71 -33.20 8.17 -83.69
N PRO A 72 -33.84 8.21 -82.51
CA PRO A 72 -35.27 8.00 -82.49
C PRO A 72 -35.85 9.12 -83.37
N SER A 73 -36.51 8.75 -84.45
CA SER A 73 -37.40 9.62 -85.19
C SER A 73 -38.57 9.98 -84.28
N ALA A 74 -38.29 10.87 -83.33
CA ALA A 74 -39.28 11.50 -82.48
C ALA A 74 -39.73 12.76 -83.20
N ASP A 75 -40.96 12.70 -83.66
CA ASP A 75 -41.81 13.78 -84.14
C ASP A 75 -41.51 15.16 -83.45
N PRO A 76 -41.20 16.25 -84.20
CA PRO A 76 -40.70 17.51 -83.65
C PRO A 76 -41.71 18.30 -82.78
N GLU A 77 -42.99 17.93 -82.80
CA GLU A 77 -44.06 18.76 -82.23
C GLU A 77 -44.47 18.35 -80.79
N SER A 78 -43.99 17.22 -80.24
CA SER A 78 -44.41 16.72 -78.91
C SER A 78 -43.39 16.91 -77.77
N LEU A 79 -42.18 17.41 -78.05
CA LEU A 79 -41.05 17.47 -77.10
C LEU A 79 -40.75 18.85 -76.47
N GLN A 80 -41.47 19.91 -76.85
CA GLN A 80 -41.16 21.28 -76.40
C GLN A 80 -41.65 21.55 -74.95
N VAL A 81 -42.77 20.95 -74.54
CA VAL A 81 -43.34 21.13 -73.19
C VAL A 81 -42.53 20.40 -72.09
N PRO A 82 -42.12 19.11 -72.26
CA PRO A 82 -41.36 18.39 -71.23
C PRO A 82 -39.97 18.97 -70.95
N LYS A 83 -39.30 19.57 -71.95
CA LYS A 83 -37.96 20.16 -71.80
C LYS A 83 -38.00 21.47 -71.02
N LEU A 84 -38.99 22.33 -71.29
CA LEU A 84 -39.16 23.61 -70.59
C LEU A 84 -39.55 23.39 -69.11
N GLU A 85 -40.43 22.43 -68.84
CA GLU A 85 -40.79 22.02 -67.47
C GLU A 85 -39.58 21.48 -66.69
N HIS A 86 -38.73 20.68 -67.34
CA HIS A 86 -37.50 20.16 -66.76
C HIS A 86 -36.50 21.28 -66.40
N LEU A 87 -36.27 22.24 -67.31
CA LEU A 87 -35.40 23.39 -67.04
C LEU A 87 -35.94 24.28 -65.91
N ASN A 88 -37.25 24.50 -65.86
CA ASN A 88 -37.91 25.23 -64.79
C ASN A 88 -37.83 24.52 -63.43
N LYS A 89 -37.85 23.18 -63.43
CA LYS A 89 -37.63 22.36 -62.23
C LYS A 89 -36.17 22.49 -61.76
N MET A 90 -35.20 22.31 -62.64
CA MET A 90 -33.77 22.49 -62.33
C MET A 90 -33.45 23.91 -61.83
N SER A 91 -34.07 24.94 -62.42
CA SER A 91 -33.92 26.34 -61.99
C SER A 91 -34.45 26.57 -60.56
N ARG A 92 -35.60 25.94 -60.22
CA ARG A 92 -36.12 25.96 -58.85
C ARG A 92 -35.21 25.21 -57.88
N GLU A 93 -34.81 24.00 -58.23
CA GLU A 93 -33.89 23.19 -57.42
C GLU A 93 -32.55 23.91 -57.17
N TRP A 94 -32.00 24.59 -58.17
CA TRP A 94 -30.78 25.38 -58.02
C TRP A 94 -30.98 26.58 -57.08
N ARG A 95 -32.10 27.29 -57.19
CA ARG A 95 -32.44 28.38 -56.24
C ARG A 95 -32.60 27.87 -54.81
N ASP A 96 -33.22 26.72 -54.63
CA ASP A 96 -33.42 26.14 -53.30
C ASP A 96 -32.08 25.67 -52.70
N LYS A 97 -31.21 25.06 -53.52
CA LYS A 97 -29.83 24.73 -53.13
C LYS A 97 -29.03 25.98 -52.78
N GLN A 98 -29.14 27.06 -53.56
CA GLN A 98 -28.46 28.31 -53.29
C GLN A 98 -28.91 28.91 -51.94
N LYS A 99 -30.22 28.97 -51.68
CA LYS A 99 -30.75 29.40 -50.38
C LYS A 99 -30.27 28.52 -49.23
N ALA A 100 -30.19 27.21 -49.43
CA ALA A 100 -29.67 26.29 -48.43
C ALA A 100 -28.18 26.54 -48.16
N VAL A 101 -27.37 26.78 -49.20
CA VAL A 101 -25.95 27.15 -49.07
C VAL A 101 -25.78 28.47 -48.32
N ASP A 102 -26.58 29.49 -48.64
CA ASP A 102 -26.54 30.78 -47.95
C ASP A 102 -26.93 30.64 -46.47
N GLY A 103 -27.98 29.86 -46.16
CA GLY A 103 -28.38 29.57 -44.78
C GLY A 103 -27.33 28.77 -43.99
N LEU A 104 -26.65 27.81 -44.64
CA LEU A 104 -25.53 27.10 -44.04
C LEU A 104 -24.35 28.04 -43.77
N LYS A 105 -24.05 28.96 -44.68
CA LYS A 105 -22.98 29.96 -44.52
C LYS A 105 -23.25 30.87 -43.33
N ASP A 106 -24.47 31.38 -43.19
CA ASP A 106 -24.88 32.21 -42.04
C ASP A 106 -24.74 31.45 -40.71
N THR A 107 -25.09 30.16 -40.71
CA THR A 107 -24.95 29.28 -39.55
C THR A 107 -23.47 29.09 -39.17
N VAL A 108 -22.59 28.85 -40.14
CA VAL A 108 -21.14 28.73 -39.93
C VAL A 108 -20.55 30.05 -39.43
N ASP A 109 -20.98 31.18 -39.98
CA ASP A 109 -20.54 32.50 -39.54
C ASP A 109 -20.97 32.79 -38.09
N LYS A 110 -22.18 32.39 -37.70
CA LYS A 110 -22.65 32.48 -36.31
C LYS A 110 -21.81 31.60 -35.39
N GLN A 111 -21.61 30.33 -35.73
CA GLN A 111 -20.78 29.41 -34.95
C GLN A 111 -19.35 29.92 -34.80
N ARG A 112 -18.77 30.54 -35.84
CA ARG A 112 -17.43 31.13 -35.77
C ARG A 112 -17.38 32.26 -34.74
N ARG A 113 -18.39 33.14 -34.69
CA ARG A 113 -18.46 34.22 -33.69
C ARG A 113 -18.62 33.66 -32.27
N ASP A 114 -19.48 32.67 -32.10
CA ASP A 114 -19.70 32.03 -30.79
C ASP A 114 -18.41 31.35 -30.30
N LEU A 115 -17.69 30.65 -31.18
CA LEU A 115 -16.38 30.05 -30.86
C LEU A 115 -15.32 31.09 -30.49
N ASP A 116 -15.28 32.24 -31.18
CA ASP A 116 -14.35 33.32 -30.83
C ASP A 116 -14.66 33.93 -29.45
N SER A 117 -15.94 34.13 -29.14
CA SER A 117 -16.39 34.59 -27.82
C SER A 117 -16.00 33.61 -26.72
N MET A 118 -16.29 32.32 -26.92
CA MET A 118 -15.93 31.27 -25.96
C MET A 118 -14.42 31.16 -25.75
N ARG A 119 -13.62 31.32 -26.82
CA ARG A 119 -12.15 31.33 -26.71
C ARG A 119 -11.64 32.48 -25.84
N LYS A 120 -12.21 33.67 -25.96
CA LYS A 120 -11.86 34.83 -25.12
C LYS A 120 -12.21 34.59 -23.66
N GLU A 121 -13.42 34.09 -23.40
CA GLU A 121 -13.85 33.76 -22.03
C GLU A 121 -12.98 32.68 -21.37
N VAL A 122 -12.56 31.66 -22.13
CA VAL A 122 -11.63 30.63 -21.64
C VAL A 122 -10.29 31.26 -21.27
N MET A 123 -9.74 32.14 -22.12
CA MET A 123 -8.47 32.82 -21.88
C MET A 123 -8.52 33.71 -20.62
N GLU A 124 -9.60 34.47 -20.43
CA GLU A 124 -9.82 35.30 -19.24
C GLU A 124 -9.87 34.44 -17.96
N LYS A 125 -10.62 33.33 -18.01
CA LYS A 125 -10.72 32.38 -16.89
C LYS A 125 -9.38 31.70 -16.60
N GLU A 126 -8.60 31.36 -17.62
CA GLU A 126 -7.25 30.78 -17.47
C GLU A 126 -6.29 31.77 -16.79
N MET A 127 -6.32 33.05 -17.19
CA MET A 127 -5.54 34.10 -16.53
C MET A 127 -5.92 34.25 -15.05
N LEU A 128 -7.22 34.26 -14.74
CA LEU A 128 -7.71 34.33 -13.36
C LEU A 128 -7.27 33.09 -12.55
N CYS A 129 -7.39 31.90 -13.12
CA CYS A 129 -6.95 30.66 -12.48
C CYS A 129 -5.44 30.67 -12.20
N SER A 130 -4.63 31.19 -13.14
CA SER A 130 -3.19 31.36 -12.94
C SER A 130 -2.88 32.33 -11.80
N ALA A 131 -3.58 33.45 -11.74
CA ALA A 131 -3.44 34.42 -10.65
C ALA A 131 -3.82 33.83 -9.28
N LEU A 132 -4.96 33.14 -9.20
CA LEU A 132 -5.42 32.47 -7.98
C LEU A 132 -4.47 31.37 -7.52
N ARG A 133 -3.91 30.58 -8.45
CA ARG A 133 -2.88 29.57 -8.12
C ARG A 133 -1.64 30.21 -7.51
N LYS A 134 -1.15 31.33 -8.07
CA LYS A 134 -0.01 32.07 -7.50
C LYS A 134 -0.33 32.59 -6.09
N GLN A 135 -1.53 33.12 -5.89
CA GLN A 135 -1.97 33.59 -4.58
C GLN A 135 -2.07 32.43 -3.56
N MET A 136 -2.60 31.28 -3.97
CA MET A 136 -2.67 30.07 -3.15
C MET A 136 -1.26 29.65 -2.70
N THR A 137 -0.30 29.54 -3.63
CA THR A 137 1.09 29.17 -3.32
C THR A 137 1.77 30.18 -2.39
N TYR A 138 1.50 31.47 -2.57
CA TYR A 138 2.01 32.51 -1.67
C TYR A 138 1.47 32.34 -0.25
N LEU A 139 0.16 32.13 -0.10
CA LEU A 139 -0.48 31.93 1.20
C LEU A 139 0.00 30.64 1.88
N GLU A 140 0.16 29.54 1.13
CA GLU A 140 0.74 28.30 1.63
C GLU A 140 2.17 28.50 2.15
N THR A 141 2.98 29.26 1.41
CA THR A 141 4.35 29.60 1.83
C THR A 141 4.34 30.42 3.12
N GLN A 142 3.49 31.45 3.20
CA GLN A 142 3.35 32.26 4.42
C GLN A 142 2.87 31.43 5.62
N GLN A 143 1.95 30.49 5.41
CA GLN A 143 1.51 29.58 6.47
C GLN A 143 2.65 28.70 6.98
N ASN A 144 3.47 28.16 6.08
CA ASN A 144 4.62 27.35 6.44
C ASN A 144 5.67 28.16 7.21
N ASP A 145 5.96 29.38 6.78
CA ASP A 145 6.91 30.28 7.45
C ASP A 145 6.44 30.63 8.87
N VAL A 146 5.14 30.93 9.04
CA VAL A 146 4.53 31.19 10.35
C VAL A 146 4.61 29.96 11.26
N GLN A 147 4.40 28.76 10.71
CA GLN A 147 4.48 27.52 11.48
C GLN A 147 5.92 27.26 11.95
N ALA A 148 6.91 27.42 11.06
CA ALA A 148 8.33 27.29 11.41
C ALA A 148 8.74 28.31 12.49
N ALA A 149 8.30 29.57 12.36
CA ALA A 149 8.56 30.60 13.37
C ALA A 149 7.94 30.27 14.74
N LYS A 150 6.73 29.69 14.77
CA LYS A 150 6.07 29.25 16.01
C LYS A 150 6.84 28.12 16.69
N GLU A 151 7.31 27.13 15.93
CA GLU A 151 8.10 26.02 16.45
C GLU A 151 9.43 26.50 17.04
N GLU A 152 10.11 27.41 16.36
CA GLU A 152 11.34 28.02 16.86
C GLU A 152 11.10 28.86 18.12
N ALA A 153 10.03 29.66 18.15
CA ALA A 153 9.66 30.43 19.33
C ALA A 153 9.35 29.52 20.54
N TRP A 154 8.65 28.40 20.32
CA TRP A 154 8.40 27.42 21.37
C TRP A 154 9.71 26.77 21.86
N ARG A 155 10.61 26.41 20.93
CA ARG A 155 11.93 25.85 21.25
C ARG A 155 12.76 26.82 22.10
N LEU A 156 12.80 28.10 21.73
CA LEU A 156 13.53 29.13 22.46
C LEU A 156 12.94 29.38 23.86
N ARG A 157 11.61 29.45 23.99
CA ARG A 157 10.94 29.58 25.29
C ARG A 157 11.27 28.43 26.22
N THR A 158 11.33 27.21 25.71
CA THR A 158 11.72 26.03 26.49
C THR A 158 13.16 26.14 26.98
N LYS A 159 14.11 26.52 26.11
CA LYS A 159 15.51 26.78 26.51
C LYS A 159 15.62 27.89 27.54
N MET A 160 14.86 28.98 27.37
CA MET A 160 14.84 30.12 28.30
C MET A 160 14.42 29.68 29.70
N LYS A 161 13.35 28.87 29.82
CA LYS A 161 12.93 28.29 31.11
C LYS A 161 14.00 27.42 31.74
N THR A 162 14.75 26.66 30.95
CA THR A 162 15.89 25.87 31.45
C THR A 162 16.97 26.79 32.03
N PHE A 163 17.33 27.87 31.32
CA PHE A 163 18.32 28.83 31.81
C PHE A 163 17.83 29.58 33.07
N GLU A 164 16.55 29.97 33.12
CA GLU A 164 15.93 30.56 34.32
C GLU A 164 16.02 29.62 35.53
N SER A 165 15.71 28.34 35.33
CA SER A 165 15.84 27.33 36.40
C SER A 165 17.29 27.14 36.84
N LEU A 166 18.25 27.18 35.92
CA LEU A 166 19.67 27.08 36.25
C LEU A 166 20.15 28.30 37.02
N ASP A 167 19.71 29.51 36.65
CA ASP A 167 20.07 30.75 37.35
C ASP A 167 19.60 30.70 38.82
N VAL A 168 18.36 30.27 39.08
CA VAL A 168 17.85 30.11 40.47
C VAL A 168 18.75 29.17 41.29
N LEU A 169 19.18 28.04 40.71
CA LEU A 169 20.06 27.09 41.41
C LEU A 169 21.45 27.69 41.68
N LEU A 170 22.02 28.40 40.70
CA LEU A 170 23.32 29.05 40.84
C LEU A 170 23.29 30.18 41.88
N GLN A 171 22.23 30.97 41.91
CA GLN A 171 22.05 32.02 42.92
C GLN A 171 21.89 31.43 44.33
N GLY A 172 21.19 30.30 44.46
CA GLY A 172 21.02 29.61 45.75
C GLY A 172 22.35 29.18 46.39
N GLN A 173 23.33 28.77 45.58
CA GLN A 173 24.64 28.32 46.09
C GLN A 173 25.67 29.46 46.22
N ARG A 174 25.37 30.67 45.72
CA ARG A 174 26.32 31.79 45.66
C ARG A 174 26.87 32.17 47.04
N ALA A 175 26.02 32.30 48.05
CA ALA A 175 26.44 32.71 49.39
C ALA A 175 27.39 31.70 50.06
N GLU A 176 27.13 30.40 49.88
CA GLU A 176 28.00 29.33 50.41
C GLU A 176 29.38 29.34 49.74
N VAL A 177 29.41 29.55 48.42
CA VAL A 177 30.66 29.66 47.66
C VAL A 177 31.42 30.94 48.04
N GLU A 178 30.74 32.08 48.21
CA GLU A 178 31.36 33.32 48.65
C GLU A 178 31.93 33.22 50.07
N SER A 179 31.23 32.54 50.99
CA SER A 179 31.76 32.24 52.33
C SER A 179 33.02 31.37 52.24
N MET A 180 32.99 30.31 51.43
CA MET A 180 34.12 29.41 51.23
C MET A 180 35.36 30.16 50.68
N ILE A 181 35.17 31.03 49.69
CA ILE A 181 36.25 31.86 49.13
C ILE A 181 36.80 32.82 50.18
N THR A 182 35.92 33.41 50.99
CA THR A 182 36.32 34.33 52.06
C THR A 182 37.16 33.63 53.12
N ASP A 183 36.74 32.44 53.56
CA ASP A 183 37.45 31.63 54.56
C ASP A 183 38.83 31.14 54.05
N MET A 184 38.95 30.87 52.75
CA MET A 184 40.22 30.47 52.12
C MET A 184 41.21 31.62 51.95
N GLY A 185 40.73 32.86 51.90
CA GLY A 185 41.56 34.07 51.75
C GLY A 185 42.29 34.17 50.40
N ILE A 186 43.11 35.21 50.24
CA ILE A 186 43.83 35.50 48.99
C ILE A 186 45.26 34.98 49.10
N SER A 187 45.46 33.69 48.79
CA SER A 187 46.78 33.05 48.76
C SER A 187 46.95 32.14 47.54
N GLN A 188 48.19 31.85 47.16
CA GLN A 188 48.47 30.92 46.07
C GLN A 188 47.89 29.52 46.33
N ALA A 189 47.95 29.05 47.58
CA ALA A 189 47.35 27.78 47.99
C ALA A 189 45.82 27.78 47.84
N ALA A 190 45.15 28.90 48.15
CA ALA A 190 43.70 29.04 47.94
C ALA A 190 43.33 28.92 46.46
N VAL A 191 44.12 29.53 45.56
CA VAL A 191 43.92 29.43 44.10
C VAL A 191 44.11 28.00 43.59
N GLU A 192 45.12 27.28 44.08
CA GLU A 192 45.34 25.87 43.75
C GLU A 192 44.17 24.99 44.20
N GLN A 193 43.67 25.19 45.41
CA GLN A 193 42.51 24.45 45.93
C GLN A 193 41.23 24.73 45.14
N LEU A 194 40.94 25.99 44.81
CA LEU A 194 39.80 26.34 43.95
C LEU A 194 39.92 25.69 42.56
N SER A 195 41.13 25.62 42.02
CA SER A 195 41.40 24.94 40.74
C SER A 195 41.11 23.44 40.83
N ILE A 196 41.50 22.79 41.94
CA ILE A 196 41.19 21.37 42.20
C ILE A 196 39.68 21.15 42.32
N PHE A 197 38.95 22.02 43.02
CA PHE A 197 37.49 21.94 43.12
C PHE A 197 36.83 22.08 41.75
N CYS A 198 37.22 23.08 40.95
CA CYS A 198 36.69 23.28 39.60
C CYS A 198 36.92 22.07 38.68
N ILE A 199 38.13 21.49 38.71
CA ILE A 199 38.46 20.30 37.91
C ILE A 199 37.62 19.10 38.39
N SER A 200 37.49 18.90 39.70
CA SER A 200 36.74 17.79 40.28
C SER A 200 35.25 17.89 39.97
N LEU A 201 34.66 19.08 40.14
CA LEU A 201 33.26 19.35 39.79
C LEU A 201 32.99 19.16 38.30
N LYS A 202 33.91 19.62 37.42
CA LYS A 202 33.78 19.38 35.97
C LYS A 202 33.79 17.89 35.64
N LYS A 203 34.70 17.13 36.24
CA LYS A 203 34.78 15.68 36.04
C LYS A 203 33.51 14.97 36.49
N GLU A 204 32.98 15.31 37.67
CA GLU A 204 31.72 14.75 38.16
C GLU A 204 30.53 15.16 37.29
N TYR A 205 30.48 16.40 36.80
CA TYR A 205 29.47 16.84 35.85
C TYR A 205 29.52 16.04 34.54
N ASP A 206 30.72 15.85 33.95
CA ASP A 206 30.88 15.06 32.73
C ASP A 206 30.48 13.59 32.94
N ASN A 207 30.80 13.02 34.11
CA ASN A 207 30.35 11.68 34.52
C ASN A 207 28.82 11.61 34.60
N LEU A 208 28.19 12.56 35.28
CA LEU A 208 26.72 12.64 35.42
C LEU A 208 26.05 12.85 34.07
N LYS A 209 26.60 13.71 33.22
CA LYS A 209 26.13 13.95 31.85
C LYS A 209 26.20 12.68 31.01
N GLY A 210 27.31 11.94 31.11
CA GLY A 210 27.47 10.63 30.48
C GLY A 210 26.43 9.62 30.96
N SER A 211 26.26 9.50 32.28
CA SER A 211 25.27 8.62 32.91
C SER A 211 23.83 8.96 32.52
N LEU A 212 23.49 10.25 32.49
CA LEU A 212 22.17 10.74 32.05
C LEU A 212 21.91 10.36 30.58
N LYS A 213 22.90 10.52 29.70
CA LYS A 213 22.79 10.12 28.31
C LYS A 213 22.54 8.62 28.18
N SER A 214 23.33 7.78 28.87
CA SER A 214 23.15 6.33 28.87
C SER A 214 21.79 5.89 29.43
N SER A 215 21.33 6.56 30.50
CA SER A 215 19.99 6.32 31.08
C SER A 215 18.87 6.67 30.09
N ASN A 216 18.99 7.79 29.39
CA ASN A 216 18.02 8.22 28.39
C ASN A 216 17.99 7.28 27.18
N ASP A 217 19.14 6.84 26.68
CA ASP A 217 19.25 5.86 25.58
C ASP A 217 18.57 4.52 25.96
N MET A 218 18.73 4.10 27.22
CA MET A 218 18.06 2.92 27.76
C MET A 218 16.54 3.13 27.90
N CYS A 219 16.11 4.32 28.35
CA CYS A 219 14.68 4.67 28.43
C CYS A 219 14.02 4.60 27.05
N GLU A 220 14.64 5.18 26.03
CA GLU A 220 14.14 5.14 24.64
C GLU A 220 14.14 3.71 24.07
N LYS A 221 15.11 2.88 24.44
CA LYS A 221 15.10 1.45 24.08
C LYS A 221 13.91 0.72 24.71
N LEU A 222 13.70 0.88 26.01
CA LEU A 222 12.58 0.27 26.73
C LEU A 222 11.23 0.77 26.20
N LYS A 223 11.11 2.05 25.87
CA LYS A 223 9.91 2.63 25.27
C LYS A 223 9.57 1.98 23.93
N ARG A 224 10.57 1.74 23.07
CA ARG A 224 10.40 1.00 21.81
C ARG A 224 9.98 -0.45 22.04
N GLU A 225 10.59 -1.13 23.01
CA GLU A 225 10.24 -2.51 23.36
C GLU A 225 8.80 -2.63 23.90
N VAL A 226 8.36 -1.68 24.73
CA VAL A 226 6.99 -1.61 25.24
C VAL A 226 5.99 -1.42 24.11
N LEU A 227 6.25 -0.50 23.17
CA LEU A 227 5.37 -0.31 22.00
C LEU A 227 5.27 -1.56 21.14
N ALA A 228 6.40 -2.22 20.86
CA ALA A 228 6.44 -3.46 20.09
C ALA A 228 5.68 -4.59 20.80
N SER A 229 5.85 -4.72 22.11
CA SER A 229 5.13 -5.72 22.92
C SER A 229 3.63 -5.44 22.96
N ASN A 230 3.23 -4.18 23.14
CA ASN A 230 1.83 -3.77 23.16
C ASN A 230 1.12 -4.05 21.82
N ASN A 231 1.79 -3.81 20.69
CA ASN A 231 1.25 -4.13 19.38
C ASN A 231 1.05 -5.66 19.19
N LYS A 232 2.02 -6.47 19.63
CA LYS A 232 1.89 -7.93 19.63
C LYS A 232 0.73 -8.40 20.52
N PHE A 233 0.62 -7.81 21.71
CA PHE A 233 -0.48 -8.10 22.64
C PHE A 233 -1.84 -7.74 22.04
N HIS A 234 -1.96 -6.57 21.41
CA HIS A 234 -3.20 -6.15 20.76
C HIS A 234 -3.61 -7.12 19.64
N LYS A 235 -2.66 -7.53 18.79
CA LYS A 235 -2.90 -8.54 17.74
C LYS A 235 -3.39 -9.86 18.33
N ALA A 236 -2.69 -10.39 19.33
CA ALA A 236 -3.08 -11.62 20.01
C ALA A 236 -4.47 -11.49 20.67
N SER A 237 -4.78 -10.34 21.27
CA SER A 237 -6.08 -10.07 21.88
C SER A 237 -7.22 -10.08 20.86
N VAL A 238 -7.00 -9.53 19.65
CA VAL A 238 -7.99 -9.56 18.56
C VAL A 238 -8.21 -11.00 18.07
N GLU A 239 -7.13 -11.76 17.88
CA GLU A 239 -7.21 -13.17 17.49
C GLU A 239 -7.97 -14.02 18.52
N VAL A 240 -7.72 -13.81 19.82
CA VAL A 240 -8.46 -14.47 20.90
C VAL A 240 -9.94 -14.09 20.91
N SER A 241 -10.28 -12.82 20.66
CA SER A 241 -11.69 -12.41 20.56
C SER A 241 -12.39 -13.09 19.38
N LYS A 242 -11.73 -13.15 18.23
CA LYS A 242 -12.27 -13.80 17.03
C LYS A 242 -12.50 -15.30 17.25
N THR A 243 -11.51 -16.01 17.79
CA THR A 243 -11.65 -17.46 18.06
C THR A 243 -12.73 -17.74 19.11
N LYS A 244 -12.91 -16.84 20.09
CA LYS A 244 -14.01 -16.93 21.06
C LYS A 244 -15.39 -16.77 20.41
N GLU A 245 -15.55 -15.86 19.45
CA GLU A 245 -16.79 -15.69 18.69
C GLU A 245 -17.08 -16.91 17.81
N GLU A 246 -16.07 -17.43 17.11
CA GLU A 246 -16.17 -18.65 16.30
C GLU A 246 -16.57 -19.85 17.17
N MET A 247 -15.93 -20.04 18.33
CA MET A 247 -16.33 -21.08 19.29
C MET A 247 -17.78 -20.95 19.73
N LYS A 248 -18.26 -19.73 19.99
CA LYS A 248 -19.66 -19.50 20.37
C LYS A 248 -20.62 -19.82 19.23
N SER A 249 -20.26 -19.48 17.98
CA SER A 249 -21.05 -19.85 16.81
C SER A 249 -21.14 -21.37 16.66
N LEU A 250 -19.99 -22.06 16.68
CA LEU A 250 -19.94 -23.52 16.59
C LEU A 250 -20.71 -24.20 17.73
N GLN A 251 -20.66 -23.66 18.94
CA GLN A 251 -21.44 -24.16 20.07
C GLN A 251 -22.95 -24.01 19.83
N ASN A 252 -23.41 -22.90 19.25
CA ASN A 252 -24.81 -22.73 18.88
C ASN A 252 -25.24 -23.69 17.77
N ASP A 253 -24.36 -23.97 16.81
CA ASP A 253 -24.61 -24.88 15.69
C ASP A 253 -24.73 -26.32 16.19
N LEU A 254 -23.81 -26.74 17.07
CA LEU A 254 -23.86 -28.02 17.75
C LEU A 254 -25.19 -28.19 18.53
N ALA A 255 -25.60 -27.16 19.28
CA ALA A 255 -26.87 -27.18 20.01
C ALA A 255 -28.10 -27.27 19.09
N ARG A 256 -28.03 -26.74 17.85
CA ARG A 256 -29.10 -26.92 16.85
C ARG A 256 -29.10 -28.34 16.30
N ALA A 257 -27.94 -28.89 15.96
CA ALA A 257 -27.80 -30.26 15.50
C ALA A 257 -28.30 -31.25 16.56
N ASP A 258 -27.96 -31.06 17.84
CA ASP A 258 -28.43 -31.91 18.93
C ASP A 258 -29.97 -31.89 19.08
N LYS A 259 -30.60 -30.72 18.88
CA LYS A 259 -32.07 -30.59 18.86
C LYS A 259 -32.68 -31.33 17.68
N GLU A 260 -32.08 -31.23 16.50
CA GLU A 260 -32.52 -31.93 15.29
C GLU A 260 -32.39 -33.45 15.46
N ILE A 261 -31.23 -33.93 15.93
CA ILE A 261 -31.00 -35.34 16.26
C ILE A 261 -32.06 -35.82 17.26
N SER A 262 -32.34 -35.04 18.32
CA SER A 262 -33.36 -35.37 19.30
C SER A 262 -34.77 -35.45 18.70
N SER A 263 -35.11 -34.55 17.78
CA SER A 263 -36.39 -34.53 17.05
C SER A 263 -36.52 -35.73 16.11
N LEU A 264 -35.49 -36.02 15.33
CA LEU A 264 -35.43 -37.17 14.43
C LEU A 264 -35.50 -38.48 15.21
N LYS A 265 -34.78 -38.62 16.32
CA LYS A 265 -34.88 -39.79 17.21
C LYS A 265 -36.33 -40.01 17.69
N LYS A 266 -37.04 -38.95 18.10
CA LYS A 266 -38.48 -39.05 18.47
C LYS A 266 -39.38 -39.46 17.30
N LYS A 267 -39.14 -38.92 16.09
CA LYS A 267 -39.90 -39.31 14.89
C LYS A 267 -39.67 -40.77 14.53
N VAL A 268 -38.41 -41.23 14.58
CA VAL A 268 -38.05 -42.64 14.35
C VAL A 268 -38.72 -43.52 15.39
N GLU A 269 -38.69 -43.15 16.67
CA GLU A 269 -39.38 -43.89 17.74
C GLU A 269 -40.91 -43.97 17.49
N PHE A 270 -41.55 -42.88 17.08
CA PHE A 270 -42.98 -42.85 16.76
C PHE A 270 -43.32 -43.75 15.56
N LEU A 271 -42.54 -43.66 14.47
CA LEU A 271 -42.71 -44.50 13.30
C LEU A 271 -42.50 -45.98 13.66
N GLN A 272 -41.48 -46.29 14.46
CA GLN A 272 -41.21 -47.65 14.92
C GLN A 272 -42.36 -48.20 15.78
N LYS A 273 -42.94 -47.39 16.69
CA LYS A 273 -44.15 -47.78 17.46
C LYS A 273 -45.36 -48.02 16.57
N THR A 274 -45.58 -47.17 15.56
CA THR A 274 -46.68 -47.32 14.60
C THR A 274 -46.55 -48.61 13.81
N LEU A 275 -45.34 -48.93 13.32
CA LEU A 275 -45.06 -50.18 12.62
C LEU A 275 -45.14 -51.41 13.52
N SER A 276 -44.92 -51.26 14.83
CA SER A 276 -45.01 -52.37 15.80
C SER A 276 -46.44 -52.66 16.24
N THR A 277 -47.42 -51.80 15.93
CA THR A 277 -48.83 -52.00 16.29
C THR A 277 -49.54 -52.77 15.16
N PRO A 278 -50.11 -53.98 15.39
CA PRO A 278 -50.72 -54.78 14.33
C PRO A 278 -52.04 -54.14 13.86
N THR A 279 -51.98 -53.31 12.83
CA THR A 279 -53.17 -52.82 12.12
C THR A 279 -53.22 -53.52 10.76
N ARG A 280 -54.41 -53.92 10.30
CA ARG A 280 -54.66 -54.65 9.03
C ARG A 280 -54.01 -53.98 7.79
N THR A 281 -53.70 -52.69 7.85
CA THR A 281 -52.98 -51.93 6.81
C THR A 281 -51.48 -52.19 6.73
N ASN A 282 -50.85 -52.63 7.82
CA ASN A 282 -49.39 -52.80 7.91
C ASN A 282 -48.90 -54.08 7.19
N GLU A 283 -49.77 -55.09 7.12
CA GLU A 283 -49.53 -56.28 6.29
C GLU A 283 -49.52 -55.92 4.79
N ALA A 284 -50.41 -55.01 4.36
CA ALA A 284 -50.48 -54.54 2.98
C ALA A 284 -49.28 -53.66 2.59
N LEU A 285 -48.83 -52.78 3.49
CA LEU A 285 -47.65 -51.94 3.27
C LEU A 285 -46.34 -52.75 3.24
N SER A 286 -46.22 -53.76 4.11
CA SER A 286 -45.06 -54.67 4.09
C SER A 286 -44.97 -55.44 2.78
N ARG A 287 -46.10 -55.89 2.21
CA ARG A 287 -46.12 -56.54 0.89
C ARG A 287 -45.69 -55.58 -0.23
N LEU A 288 -46.15 -54.33 -0.22
CA LEU A 288 -45.81 -53.31 -1.24
C LEU A 288 -44.31 -52.92 -1.25
N VAL A 289 -43.65 -52.85 -0.10
CA VAL A 289 -42.22 -52.48 -0.01
C VAL A 289 -41.31 -53.63 -0.43
N PHE A 290 -41.71 -54.88 -0.21
CA PHE A 290 -40.93 -56.06 -0.64
C PHE A 290 -41.14 -56.41 -2.13
N GLU A 291 -42.25 -56.00 -2.75
CA GLU A 291 -42.55 -56.29 -4.16
C GLU A 291 -41.94 -55.27 -5.16
N SER A 292 -41.35 -54.17 -4.69
CA SER A 292 -40.69 -53.19 -5.58
C SER A 292 -39.40 -52.61 -4.98
N PRO A 293 -38.26 -53.32 -5.09
CA PRO A 293 -36.96 -52.75 -4.78
C PRO A 293 -36.66 -51.61 -5.76
N ALA A 294 -36.44 -50.40 -5.26
CA ALA A 294 -36.09 -49.23 -6.08
C ALA A 294 -34.79 -49.47 -6.89
N PRO A 295 -34.68 -48.94 -8.14
CA PRO A 295 -33.51 -49.18 -8.99
C PRO A 295 -32.22 -48.60 -8.38
N MET A 296 -31.16 -49.42 -8.30
CA MET A 296 -29.85 -49.09 -7.70
C MET A 296 -28.96 -48.15 -8.55
N GLU A 297 -29.53 -47.28 -9.39
CA GLU A 297 -28.74 -46.36 -10.23
C GLU A 297 -29.37 -44.96 -10.31
N LEU A 298 -29.17 -44.17 -9.26
CA LEU A 298 -29.35 -42.71 -9.33
C LEU A 298 -28.09 -42.09 -9.93
N LYS A 299 -28.16 -41.62 -11.17
CA LYS A 299 -27.08 -40.82 -11.79
C LYS A 299 -26.89 -39.52 -11.01
N GLN A 300 -25.63 -39.16 -10.71
CA GLN A 300 -25.28 -37.92 -10.01
C GLN A 300 -25.77 -36.68 -10.79
N PRO A 301 -26.34 -35.65 -10.12
CA PRO A 301 -26.74 -34.41 -10.76
C PRO A 301 -25.52 -33.60 -11.17
N ARG A 302 -25.46 -33.17 -12.44
CA ARG A 302 -24.41 -32.27 -12.94
C ARG A 302 -24.68 -30.84 -12.48
N LEU A 303 -23.86 -30.34 -11.56
CA LEU A 303 -23.83 -28.93 -11.19
C LEU A 303 -22.89 -28.15 -12.13
N HIS A 304 -23.38 -27.07 -12.74
CA HIS A 304 -22.60 -26.20 -13.61
C HIS A 304 -21.50 -25.45 -12.84
N HIS A 305 -20.28 -25.44 -13.37
CA HIS A 305 -19.12 -24.70 -12.84
C HIS A 305 -18.99 -23.31 -13.52
N PRO A 306 -18.72 -22.21 -12.78
CA PRO A 306 -18.41 -20.90 -13.37
C PRO A 306 -16.97 -20.83 -13.90
N ALA A 307 -16.77 -20.11 -15.01
CA ALA A 307 -15.48 -20.00 -15.70
C ALA A 307 -14.45 -19.18 -14.90
N GLY A 308 -13.45 -19.85 -14.32
CA GLY A 308 -12.28 -19.18 -13.74
C GLY A 308 -11.55 -19.86 -12.57
N SER A 309 -11.92 -21.08 -12.15
CA SER A 309 -11.17 -21.82 -11.12
C SER A 309 -10.33 -22.94 -11.73
N GLU A 310 -9.05 -23.02 -11.37
CA GLU A 310 -8.20 -24.18 -11.66
C GLU A 310 -8.83 -25.46 -11.06
N ASP A 311 -8.75 -26.57 -11.79
CA ASP A 311 -9.41 -27.84 -11.50
C ASP A 311 -9.06 -28.36 -10.10
N ILE A 312 -10.05 -28.39 -9.19
CA ILE A 312 -9.95 -29.14 -7.94
C ILE A 312 -10.58 -30.51 -8.20
N ASP A 313 -9.73 -31.53 -8.39
CA ASP A 313 -10.17 -32.92 -8.45
C ASP A 313 -10.62 -33.38 -7.05
N LEU A 314 -11.93 -33.43 -6.84
CA LEU A 314 -12.54 -33.91 -5.59
C LEU A 314 -12.49 -35.45 -5.46
N ASN A 315 -11.86 -36.15 -6.40
CA ASN A 315 -11.61 -37.59 -6.33
C ASN A 315 -10.14 -37.94 -6.03
N MET A 316 -9.32 -36.94 -5.66
CA MET A 316 -7.94 -37.18 -5.24
C MET A 316 -7.92 -37.71 -3.80
N THR A 317 -7.94 -39.05 -3.68
CA THR A 317 -7.71 -39.75 -2.41
C THR A 317 -6.26 -39.51 -1.98
N TYR A 318 -6.06 -38.76 -0.90
CA TYR A 318 -4.77 -38.72 -0.22
C TYR A 318 -4.66 -39.95 0.69
N ASP A 319 -3.77 -40.89 0.35
CA ASP A 319 -3.37 -41.98 1.26
C ASP A 319 -2.53 -41.40 2.40
N ILE A 320 -3.21 -40.90 3.43
CA ILE A 320 -2.59 -40.56 4.71
C ILE A 320 -2.54 -41.85 5.51
N THR A 321 -1.40 -42.53 5.45
CA THR A 321 -1.11 -43.66 6.35
C THR A 321 -0.97 -43.10 7.76
N THR A 322 -1.97 -43.37 8.60
CA THR A 322 -1.95 -43.04 10.03
C THR A 322 -1.18 -44.15 10.74
N PRO A 323 -0.10 -43.87 11.51
CA PRO A 323 0.64 -44.91 12.20
C PRO A 323 -0.12 -45.33 13.46
N ASP A 324 -0.48 -46.61 13.56
CA ASP A 324 -0.82 -47.25 14.84
C ASP A 324 0.35 -48.12 15.31
N ASP A 325 0.78 -47.81 16.53
CA ASP A 325 1.67 -48.59 17.36
C ASP A 325 1.12 -50.00 17.58
N PHE A 326 2.00 -51.00 17.56
CA PHE A 326 2.36 -51.84 18.71
C PHE A 326 3.05 -53.15 18.25
N LEU A 327 4.34 -53.20 18.62
CA LEU A 327 5.03 -54.32 19.29
C LEU A 327 5.46 -55.60 18.55
N SER A 328 6.78 -55.81 18.72
CA SER A 328 7.48 -57.09 18.96
C SER A 328 7.58 -58.03 17.77
N LYS A 329 8.72 -58.64 17.41
CA LYS A 329 9.99 -58.97 18.06
C LYS A 329 10.79 -59.61 16.89
N GLN A 330 12.10 -59.54 16.71
CA GLN A 330 13.14 -60.19 17.52
C GLN A 330 14.48 -60.07 16.76
N GLY A 331 15.61 -59.97 17.47
CA GLY A 331 16.97 -60.12 16.93
C GLY A 331 17.94 -59.05 17.45
N LYS A 332 18.17 -58.90 18.76
CA LYS A 332 19.23 -59.53 19.58
C LYS A 332 20.68 -59.20 19.17
N PHE A 333 21.38 -58.55 20.13
CA PHE A 333 22.83 -58.53 20.43
C PHE A 333 23.71 -57.62 19.51
N VAL A 334 24.64 -56.75 19.96
CA VAL A 334 25.58 -56.73 21.10
C VAL A 334 26.08 -55.28 21.39
N VAL A 335 26.09 -54.90 22.67
CA VAL A 335 27.09 -54.17 23.51
C VAL A 335 27.67 -52.77 23.13
N ILE A 336 27.58 -51.89 24.14
CA ILE A 336 28.11 -50.52 24.43
C ILE A 336 29.66 -50.53 24.57
N PRO A 337 30.47 -49.50 24.17
CA PRO A 337 30.66 -48.32 25.04
C PRO A 337 31.08 -46.95 24.46
N GLN A 338 30.91 -45.99 25.40
CA GLN A 338 31.25 -44.57 25.53
C GLN A 338 32.37 -43.88 24.70
N GLN A 339 32.10 -42.57 24.47
CA GLN A 339 32.97 -41.37 24.48
C GLN A 339 33.77 -40.88 23.23
N SER A 340 33.60 -39.56 22.98
CA SER A 340 34.61 -38.52 22.64
C SER A 340 34.71 -37.94 21.20
N PHE A 341 34.46 -36.60 21.13
CA PHE A 341 35.26 -35.49 20.57
C PHE A 341 35.78 -35.35 19.10
N PHE A 342 35.56 -34.13 18.54
CA PHE A 342 36.27 -33.36 17.47
C PHE A 342 36.21 -33.89 16.01
N LYS A 343 36.36 -33.15 14.88
CA LYS A 343 36.58 -31.74 14.45
C LYS A 343 36.42 -31.62 12.90
N LEU A 344 36.02 -30.44 12.42
CA LEU A 344 36.55 -29.63 11.27
C LEU A 344 36.66 -30.18 9.82
N PHE A 345 36.27 -29.40 8.80
CA PHE A 345 37.19 -28.74 7.82
C PHE A 345 36.49 -27.80 6.81
N VAL A 346 37.26 -26.78 6.38
CA VAL A 346 37.03 -25.71 5.40
C VAL A 346 38.03 -25.90 4.24
N HIS A 347 37.74 -25.47 3.00
CA HIS A 347 38.81 -25.02 2.09
C HIS A 347 38.39 -23.98 1.01
N PHE A 348 39.40 -23.17 0.65
CA PHE A 348 39.51 -21.95 -0.18
C PHE A 348 39.69 -22.25 -1.69
N PRO A 349 39.71 -21.23 -2.61
CA PRO A 349 41.00 -20.63 -3.04
C PRO A 349 40.98 -19.10 -3.35
N GLN A 350 42.19 -18.57 -3.60
CA GLN A 350 42.67 -17.18 -3.63
C GLN A 350 43.22 -16.83 -5.04
N ASP A 351 43.14 -15.56 -5.49
CA ASP A 351 44.26 -14.82 -6.09
C ASP A 351 43.93 -13.34 -6.43
N PHE A 352 45.02 -12.56 -6.53
CA PHE A 352 45.23 -11.12 -6.43
C PHE A 352 44.72 -10.22 -7.59
N VAL A 353 44.55 -8.90 -7.32
CA VAL A 353 45.21 -7.74 -7.99
C VAL A 353 44.56 -6.40 -7.53
N PHE A 354 45.40 -5.44 -7.14
CA PHE A 354 45.05 -4.02 -6.83
C PHE A 354 44.73 -3.22 -8.10
N PRO A 355 44.02 -2.07 -7.96
CA PRO A 355 44.65 -0.81 -8.38
C PRO A 355 44.64 0.32 -7.35
N GLN A 356 45.58 1.22 -7.57
CA GLN A 356 46.06 2.34 -6.78
C GLN A 356 45.54 3.68 -7.37
N VAL A 357 45.13 4.61 -6.49
CA VAL A 357 45.32 6.09 -6.48
C VAL A 357 44.95 6.95 -7.71
N ARG A 358 44.19 8.04 -7.46
CA ARG A 358 44.57 9.42 -7.82
C ARG A 358 44.14 10.41 -6.71
N ASP A 359 45.16 11.05 -6.13
CA ASP A 359 45.15 12.24 -5.29
C ASP A 359 44.98 13.52 -6.13
N GLU A 360 44.74 14.64 -5.41
CA GLU A 360 45.36 16.00 -5.48
C GLU A 360 44.35 17.01 -4.87
N ASP A 361 44.64 17.95 -3.97
CA ASP A 361 45.79 18.34 -3.14
C ASP A 361 45.23 19.35 -2.10
N GLY A 362 45.88 19.51 -0.94
CA GLY A 362 45.47 20.50 0.06
C GLY A 362 46.05 20.40 1.48
N SER A 363 47.32 20.02 1.63
CA SER A 363 48.32 20.59 2.57
C SER A 363 47.86 21.16 3.95
N MET A 364 48.17 20.45 5.04
CA MET A 364 49.17 20.83 6.07
C MET A 364 49.10 19.92 7.32
N ASP A 365 50.28 19.58 7.82
CA ASP A 365 50.61 18.53 8.79
C ASP A 365 51.02 19.19 10.16
N PRO A 366 51.71 18.52 11.10
CA PRO A 366 51.22 17.68 12.21
C PRO A 366 51.63 18.21 13.60
N PHE A 367 51.03 17.73 14.72
CA PHE A 367 51.77 17.64 15.99
C PHE A 367 51.17 16.65 17.02
N PHE A 368 52.06 15.81 17.56
CA PHE A 368 52.02 14.97 18.76
C PHE A 368 51.52 13.51 18.70
N ARG A 369 52.52 12.65 18.47
CA ARG A 369 52.69 11.29 19.00
C ARG A 369 52.96 11.26 20.52
N ASN A 370 52.71 10.06 21.09
CA ASN A 370 53.19 9.49 22.37
C ASN A 370 52.45 9.99 23.64
N SER A 371 52.13 9.19 24.66
CA SER A 371 52.82 8.01 25.19
C SER A 371 51.90 7.18 26.11
N LEU A 372 52.08 5.87 26.06
CA LEU A 372 51.70 4.91 27.10
C LEU A 372 52.59 5.10 28.34
N LEU A 373 52.06 5.61 29.45
CA LEU A 373 52.69 5.51 30.76
C LEU A 373 51.60 5.52 31.85
N PHE A 374 51.38 4.37 32.52
CA PHE A 374 51.34 4.21 33.98
C PHE A 374 50.74 2.84 34.36
N ARG A 375 51.65 1.90 34.62
CA ARG A 375 51.42 0.63 35.31
C ARG A 375 52.16 0.70 36.65
N LYS A 376 51.45 0.75 37.78
CA LYS A 376 51.89 0.46 39.17
C LYS A 376 50.79 0.92 40.12
N LYS A 377 50.52 0.33 41.28
CA LYS A 377 50.76 -0.97 41.92
C LYS A 377 49.82 -0.92 43.13
N THR A 378 49.24 -2.05 43.49
CA THR A 378 48.56 -2.28 44.76
C THR A 378 49.51 -2.03 45.94
N PHE A 379 49.14 -1.10 46.81
CA PHE A 379 49.62 -1.04 48.19
C PHE A 379 48.39 -1.05 49.10
N GLY A 380 48.27 -2.11 49.89
CA GLY A 380 47.47 -2.10 51.10
C GLY A 380 48.32 -1.56 52.25
N SER A 381 47.72 -0.76 53.12
CA SER A 381 47.84 -0.91 54.58
C SER A 381 46.89 0.04 55.31
N MET A 382 46.17 -0.53 56.27
CA MET A 382 45.80 0.02 57.58
C MET A 382 45.33 1.48 57.66
N LEU A 383 44.01 1.66 57.81
CA LEU A 383 43.41 2.28 59.00
C LEU A 383 41.97 1.75 59.13
N ASP A 384 41.67 1.11 60.27
CA ASP A 384 40.35 0.69 60.70
C ASP A 384 39.73 1.81 61.55
N PRO A 385 38.50 2.28 61.27
CA PRO A 385 37.70 2.98 62.26
C PRO A 385 36.47 2.14 62.64
N GLN A 386 36.62 1.47 63.77
CA GLN A 386 35.67 1.44 64.88
C GLN A 386 34.17 1.27 64.51
N ARG A 387 33.72 0.02 64.64
CA ARG A 387 32.32 -0.43 64.58
C ARG A 387 31.35 0.48 65.34
N LYS A 388 30.40 1.08 64.62
CA LYS A 388 29.00 1.23 65.05
C LYS A 388 28.11 0.59 63.99
N THR A 389 27.57 -0.58 64.31
CA THR A 389 26.75 -1.38 63.40
C THR A 389 25.39 -0.70 63.18
N GLY A 390 25.26 0.08 62.11
CA GLY A 390 23.96 0.37 61.52
C GLY A 390 23.44 -0.90 60.84
N ALA A 391 22.34 -1.46 61.33
CA ALA A 391 21.75 -2.67 60.75
C ALA A 391 21.14 -2.34 59.37
N VAL A 392 21.83 -2.72 58.29
CA VAL A 392 21.30 -2.66 56.93
C VAL A 392 20.30 -3.80 56.75
N LYS A 393 19.02 -3.48 56.58
CA LYS A 393 17.99 -4.45 56.17
C LYS A 393 17.68 -4.30 54.69
N THR A 394 17.60 -5.43 53.99
CA THR A 394 17.15 -5.53 52.60
C THR A 394 15.64 -5.75 52.57
N GLY A 395 14.92 -4.86 51.87
CA GLY A 395 13.47 -4.92 51.69
C GLY A 395 13.11 -4.98 50.21
N TYR A 396 11.94 -5.58 49.92
CA TYR A 396 11.35 -5.58 48.58
C TYR A 396 10.69 -4.22 48.33
N ASP A 397 11.01 -3.58 47.21
CA ASP A 397 10.58 -2.19 46.90
C ASP A 397 9.27 -2.11 46.11
N GLY A 398 8.57 -3.23 45.91
CA GLY A 398 7.28 -3.26 45.22
C GLY A 398 7.37 -3.09 43.70
N LEU A 399 8.58 -2.99 43.12
CA LEU A 399 8.80 -2.86 41.68
C LEU A 399 9.69 -3.98 41.11
N GLY A 400 9.80 -5.09 41.83
CA GLY A 400 10.60 -6.25 41.41
C GLY A 400 12.08 -6.19 41.82
N GLY A 401 12.49 -5.23 42.64
CA GLY A 401 13.85 -5.08 43.14
C GLY A 401 13.99 -5.28 44.66
N ARG A 402 15.22 -5.52 45.11
CA ARG A 402 15.61 -5.44 46.54
C ARG A 402 16.53 -4.24 46.72
N THR A 403 16.07 -3.26 47.48
CA THR A 403 16.82 -2.02 47.76
C THR A 403 17.26 -2.00 49.23
N LYS A 404 18.44 -1.44 49.50
CA LYS A 404 19.02 -1.32 50.85
C LYS A 404 18.68 0.05 51.43
N PHE A 405 18.07 0.09 52.60
CA PHE A 405 17.72 1.34 53.28
C PHE A 405 18.56 1.52 54.55
N PHE A 406 18.92 2.76 54.85
CA PHE A 406 19.55 3.13 56.11
C PHE A 406 18.46 3.58 57.09
N GLN A 407 18.37 2.92 58.24
CA GLN A 407 17.46 3.35 59.32
C GLN A 407 18.14 4.49 60.11
N PRO A 408 17.60 5.72 60.11
CA PRO A 408 18.16 6.79 60.91
C PRO A 408 17.98 6.46 62.40
N VAL A 409 19.09 6.53 63.16
CA VAL A 409 19.05 6.47 64.62
C VAL A 409 18.49 7.80 65.14
N SER A 410 17.37 7.73 65.84
CA SER A 410 16.70 8.88 66.46
C SER A 410 17.59 9.48 67.56
N PHE A 411 18.17 10.66 67.32
CA PHE A 411 18.71 11.50 68.37
C PHE A 411 17.55 12.21 69.09
N PHE A 412 17.38 11.88 70.38
CA PHE A 412 16.47 12.59 71.27
C PHE A 412 17.01 14.01 71.53
N VAL A 413 16.36 15.03 70.98
CA VAL A 413 16.50 16.42 71.43
C VAL A 413 15.28 16.74 72.31
N LYS A 414 15.54 16.98 73.60
CA LYS A 414 14.52 17.45 74.55
C LYS A 414 14.12 18.88 74.19
N TYR A 415 12.90 19.08 73.67
CA TYR A 415 12.23 20.37 73.74
C TYR A 415 11.37 20.42 75.00
N VAL A 416 11.65 21.42 75.85
CA VAL A 416 10.84 21.75 77.02
C VAL A 416 9.50 22.29 76.55
N SER A 417 8.46 21.78 77.21
CA SER A 417 7.04 22.03 76.98
C SER A 417 6.66 23.49 77.21
N ASN A 418 5.75 24.03 76.39
CA ASN A 418 4.70 24.86 76.94
C ASN A 418 3.35 24.55 76.26
N ARG A 419 2.37 24.24 77.10
CA ARG A 419 1.02 23.77 76.76
C ARG A 419 0.07 24.94 76.50
N SER A 420 -0.77 24.79 75.48
CA SER A 420 -2.20 25.17 75.47
C SER A 420 -2.85 24.61 74.19
N ASN A 421 -3.65 23.53 74.28
CA ASN A 421 -5.13 23.54 74.17
C ASN A 421 -5.63 24.14 72.82
N LEU A 422 -6.35 23.47 71.91
CA LEU A 422 -7.41 22.47 72.01
C LEU A 422 -7.59 21.76 70.64
N CYS A 423 -8.11 20.52 70.66
CA CYS A 423 -8.53 19.71 69.51
C CYS A 423 -9.74 20.28 68.74
N THR A 424 -9.87 19.95 67.44
CA THR A 424 -10.93 19.06 66.88
C THR A 424 -10.81 18.89 65.35
N SER A 425 -10.52 17.63 64.95
CA SER A 425 -11.11 16.82 63.84
C SER A 425 -11.63 17.44 62.52
N GLY A 426 -11.23 16.82 61.39
CA GLY A 426 -12.12 16.65 60.24
C GLY A 426 -11.47 16.50 58.85
N LEU A 427 -11.15 15.26 58.44
CA LEU A 427 -10.92 14.89 57.04
C LEU A 427 -12.19 15.09 56.19
N VAL A 428 -12.05 15.59 54.95
CA VAL A 428 -12.95 15.22 53.83
C VAL A 428 -12.15 15.06 52.54
N CYS A 429 -12.11 13.83 52.03
CA CYS A 429 -11.69 13.44 50.68
C CYS A 429 -12.71 13.91 49.63
N LEU A 430 -12.24 14.42 48.48
CA LEU A 430 -13.05 14.63 47.29
C LEU A 430 -12.62 13.67 46.18
N CYS A 431 -13.32 12.56 46.05
CA CYS A 431 -13.40 11.76 44.81
C CYS A 431 -14.52 12.35 43.94
N ARG A 432 -14.21 12.76 42.71
CA ARG A 432 -15.22 13.19 41.72
C ARG A 432 -15.30 12.14 40.60
N SER A 433 -16.35 11.33 40.66
CA SER A 433 -16.78 10.43 39.58
C SER A 433 -17.74 11.20 38.67
N GLN A 434 -17.46 11.25 37.37
CA GLN A 434 -18.38 11.72 36.34
C GLN A 434 -18.87 10.51 35.52
N ARG A 435 -20.18 10.33 35.49
CA ARG A 435 -20.91 9.59 34.46
C ARG A 435 -22.09 10.43 33.95
N PRO A 436 -22.57 10.15 32.73
CA PRO A 436 -23.17 11.14 31.83
C PRO A 436 -24.69 11.21 31.95
N GLN A 437 -25.26 12.31 31.44
CA GLN A 437 -26.70 12.46 31.23
C GLN A 437 -27.01 12.48 29.73
N TYR A 438 -27.96 11.59 29.39
CA TYR A 438 -28.95 11.54 28.31
C TYR A 438 -28.58 11.92 26.88
#